data_AF-A0A022KSA7-F1
#
_entry.id   AF-A0A022KSA7-F1
#
_cell.length_a   1.000
_cell.length_b   1.000
_cell.length_c   1.000
_cell.angle_alpha   90.00
_cell.angle_beta   90.00
_cell.angle_gamma   90.00
#
_symmetry.space_group_name_H-M   'P 1'
#
loop_
_entity.id
_entity.type
_entity.pdbx_description
1 polymer ?
#
loop_
_entity_poly.entity_id
_entity_poly.type
_entity_poly.pdbx_seq_one_letter_code
_entity_poly.pdbx_strand_id
1 'polypeptide(L)'
;MPRPWSGTRLRRLPLLSRRAPEQVIEQARWTGTLVTGGIVAATMFTLSGGLLTLGARIMARLPLVPQQSLRHRSDIAVRAVHPDRVHLDAVGEATRGGYLALRQAGGAAHVRLGPVTHRPTPTTVARPLLGTDGEEPLRVDRAAVNGFYWSGSPITAHGFPTEEVEIDSPVGRMPAWLVRPDPASGAAGRRTEGTGPGPDQVETWAILIHGHGAARGEALRLMPLLRSLGLVSLAITYRNDTGAPPSADRMHHLGSDEWEDTEAAIAFALAHGAQRIVLVGWSMGGGIALRTSVRSAHRDRIATLVLDSPAVDWHDILGYHAASLRAPVPMRRIAMWMMTSRLGARTVRLREPLALNEMRPEFYGQHLAHPTLLLHAMDDATVPPGPSRHLASLRPDLVRFVPVDGASHTREWNLDPARIERIVARHLVGTLGLDVDVDTLDLPVRDPAAPPLPGSTGERI
;
A
#
# COMPACT_ATOMS: atom_id res chain seq x y z
N MET A 1 -73.76 -64.05 -31.84
CA MET A 1 -74.72 -63.62 -32.89
C MET A 1 -74.10 -62.44 -33.67
N PRO A 2 -74.50 -62.11 -34.92
CA PRO A 2 -74.11 -62.94 -36.07
C PRO A 2 -73.69 -62.17 -37.37
N ARG A 3 -72.64 -62.66 -38.05
CA ARG A 3 -72.41 -62.70 -39.52
C ARG A 3 -72.42 -61.37 -40.37
N PRO A 4 -71.91 -61.39 -41.64
CA PRO A 4 -71.15 -60.25 -42.21
C PRO A 4 -71.56 -59.84 -43.66
N TRP A 5 -70.62 -59.26 -44.45
CA TRP A 5 -70.65 -58.88 -45.89
C TRP A 5 -71.27 -57.49 -46.21
N SER A 6 -70.93 -56.76 -47.30
CA SER A 6 -69.81 -56.80 -48.29
C SER A 6 -69.81 -55.54 -49.20
N GLY A 7 -68.71 -55.19 -49.88
CA GLY A 7 -68.68 -54.16 -50.95
C GLY A 7 -67.29 -53.92 -51.57
N THR A 8 -67.15 -53.60 -52.87
CA THR A 8 -65.84 -53.63 -53.56
C THR A 8 -65.73 -52.82 -54.89
N ARG A 9 -64.51 -52.36 -55.21
CA ARG A 9 -63.89 -52.03 -56.55
C ARG A 9 -63.84 -50.56 -57.07
N LEU A 10 -62.60 -50.06 -57.30
CA LEU A 10 -61.94 -49.60 -58.56
C LEU A 10 -62.70 -48.60 -59.51
N ARG A 11 -62.09 -47.69 -60.31
CA ARG A 11 -60.70 -47.42 -60.78
C ARG A 11 -60.64 -46.06 -61.55
N ARG A 12 -59.49 -45.36 -61.63
CA ARG A 12 -58.83 -44.81 -62.87
C ARG A 12 -57.68 -43.82 -62.59
N LEU A 13 -56.80 -43.68 -63.59
CA LEU A 13 -55.60 -42.82 -63.82
C LEU A 13 -55.47 -42.66 -65.38
N PRO A 14 -54.45 -42.04 -66.05
CA PRO A 14 -53.15 -41.45 -65.63
C PRO A 14 -52.78 -40.11 -66.36
N LEU A 15 -51.47 -39.87 -66.62
CA LEU A 15 -50.79 -38.84 -67.48
C LEU A 15 -50.38 -37.53 -66.75
N LEU A 16 -49.21 -36.86 -66.96
CA LEU A 16 -48.01 -36.94 -67.84
C LEU A 16 -46.87 -36.04 -67.19
N SER A 17 -45.56 -35.96 -67.51
CA SER A 17 -44.59 -36.61 -68.44
C SER A 17 -43.09 -36.29 -68.08
N ARG A 18 -42.14 -36.87 -68.84
CA ARG A 18 -40.72 -36.46 -69.10
C ARG A 18 -39.63 -36.62 -67.99
N ARG A 19 -38.36 -36.40 -68.39
CA ARG A 19 -37.11 -36.92 -67.80
C ARG A 19 -36.11 -35.81 -67.35
N ALA A 20 -35.14 -36.24 -66.54
CA ALA A 20 -33.87 -35.65 -66.05
C ALA A 20 -32.93 -35.08 -67.15
N PRO A 21 -31.74 -34.47 -66.85
CA PRO A 21 -30.98 -34.48 -65.57
C PRO A 21 -30.26 -33.17 -65.16
N GLU A 22 -29.55 -33.18 -64.01
CA GLU A 22 -28.13 -32.76 -63.92
C GLU A 22 -27.47 -33.11 -62.56
N GLN A 23 -26.16 -33.36 -62.55
CA GLN A 23 -25.33 -33.58 -61.34
C GLN A 23 -24.19 -32.54 -61.28
N VAL A 24 -24.49 -31.33 -60.80
CA VAL A 24 -23.50 -30.32 -60.40
C VAL A 24 -24.03 -29.61 -59.13
N ILE A 25 -23.18 -28.88 -58.40
CA ILE A 25 -23.51 -28.07 -57.22
C ILE A 25 -23.73 -28.88 -55.91
N GLU A 26 -22.65 -29.48 -55.39
CA GLU A 26 -22.58 -29.87 -53.96
C GLU A 26 -21.36 -29.30 -53.23
N GLN A 27 -20.21 -29.14 -53.90
CA GLN A 27 -19.00 -28.56 -53.29
C GLN A 27 -19.15 -27.08 -52.87
N ALA A 28 -20.04 -26.30 -53.52
CA ALA A 28 -20.20 -24.87 -53.27
C ALA A 28 -20.85 -24.51 -51.91
N ARG A 29 -21.45 -25.47 -51.20
CA ARG A 29 -22.14 -25.22 -49.92
C ARG A 29 -21.23 -25.26 -48.69
N TRP A 30 -20.08 -25.93 -48.78
CA TRP A 30 -19.17 -26.08 -47.65
C TRP A 30 -18.26 -24.85 -47.45
N THR A 31 -17.81 -24.20 -48.53
CA THR A 31 -16.94 -23.01 -48.46
C THR A 31 -17.63 -21.82 -47.81
N GLY A 32 -18.86 -21.48 -48.23
CA GLY A 32 -19.62 -20.37 -47.63
C GLY A 32 -19.90 -20.56 -46.13
N THR A 33 -20.17 -21.81 -45.71
CA THR A 33 -20.42 -22.16 -44.31
C THR A 33 -19.15 -22.02 -43.47
N LEU A 34 -18.01 -22.49 -43.97
CA LEU A 34 -16.71 -22.34 -43.30
C LEU A 34 -16.25 -20.88 -43.21
N VAL A 35 -16.42 -20.08 -44.26
CA VAL A 35 -16.06 -18.64 -44.24
C VAL A 35 -16.96 -17.87 -43.26
N THR A 36 -18.28 -18.10 -43.27
CA THR A 36 -19.21 -17.40 -42.37
C THR A 36 -19.01 -17.82 -40.92
N GLY A 37 -18.84 -19.13 -40.66
CA GLY A 37 -18.52 -19.65 -39.33
C GLY A 37 -17.17 -19.14 -38.82
N GLY A 38 -16.15 -19.09 -39.69
CA GLY A 38 -14.84 -18.52 -39.39
C GLY A 38 -14.89 -17.03 -39.06
N ILE A 39 -15.67 -16.23 -39.79
CA ILE A 39 -15.88 -14.81 -39.51
C ILE A 39 -16.61 -14.63 -38.17
N VAL A 40 -17.71 -15.33 -37.92
CA VAL A 40 -18.45 -15.21 -36.64
C VAL A 40 -17.59 -15.67 -35.46
N ALA A 41 -16.85 -16.78 -35.59
CA ALA A 41 -15.91 -17.24 -34.57
C ALA A 41 -14.78 -16.22 -34.36
N ALA A 42 -14.19 -15.65 -35.42
CA ALA A 42 -13.17 -14.62 -35.32
C ALA A 42 -13.72 -13.34 -34.67
N THR A 43 -14.95 -12.90 -35.00
CA THR A 43 -15.60 -11.75 -34.36
C THR A 43 -15.89 -12.00 -32.89
N MET A 44 -16.40 -13.18 -32.50
CA MET A 44 -16.60 -13.51 -31.08
C MET A 44 -15.27 -13.67 -30.33
N PHE A 45 -14.23 -14.23 -30.96
CA PHE A 45 -12.89 -14.39 -30.39
C PHE A 45 -12.15 -13.07 -30.25
N THR A 46 -12.29 -12.14 -31.21
CA THR A 46 -11.73 -10.78 -31.13
C THR A 46 -12.49 -9.87 -30.17
N LEU A 47 -13.82 -10.01 -30.05
CA LEU A 47 -14.59 -9.35 -28.98
C LEU A 47 -14.17 -9.88 -27.60
N SER A 48 -14.09 -11.20 -27.43
CA SER A 48 -13.69 -11.83 -26.16
C SER A 48 -12.24 -11.52 -25.80
N GLY A 49 -11.32 -11.67 -26.75
CA GLY A 49 -9.89 -11.35 -26.61
C GLY A 49 -9.64 -9.85 -26.41
N GLY A 50 -10.42 -8.99 -27.06
CA GLY A 50 -10.40 -7.54 -26.88
C GLY A 50 -10.86 -7.14 -25.48
N LEU A 51 -11.97 -7.70 -24.99
CA LEU A 51 -12.45 -7.50 -23.62
C LEU A 51 -11.47 -8.04 -22.56
N LEU A 52 -10.87 -9.22 -22.80
CA LEU A 52 -9.80 -9.77 -21.94
C LEU A 52 -8.58 -8.86 -21.90
N THR A 53 -8.15 -8.34 -23.06
CA THR A 53 -6.97 -7.45 -23.18
C THR A 53 -7.23 -6.07 -22.57
N LEU A 54 -8.44 -5.52 -22.73
CA LEU A 54 -8.86 -4.27 -22.12
C LEU A 54 -8.96 -4.40 -20.60
N GLY A 55 -9.59 -5.47 -20.09
CA GLY A 55 -9.65 -5.76 -18.66
C GLY A 55 -8.26 -5.98 -18.06
N ALA A 56 -7.38 -6.71 -18.75
CA ALA A 56 -5.99 -6.89 -18.35
C ALA A 56 -5.22 -5.56 -18.30
N ARG A 57 -5.41 -4.68 -19.30
CA ARG A 57 -4.81 -3.33 -19.32
C ARG A 57 -5.32 -2.46 -18.17
N ILE A 58 -6.61 -2.53 -17.84
CA ILE A 58 -7.18 -1.78 -16.70
C ILE A 58 -6.60 -2.30 -15.38
N MET A 59 -6.60 -3.62 -15.18
CA MET A 59 -6.01 -4.28 -14.01
C MET A 59 -4.54 -3.90 -13.82
N ALA A 60 -3.73 -4.03 -14.88
CA ALA A 60 -2.32 -3.72 -14.84
C ALA A 60 -2.05 -2.23 -14.59
N ARG A 61 -2.88 -1.30 -15.07
CA ARG A 61 -2.71 0.14 -14.81
C ARG A 61 -3.15 0.60 -13.42
N LEU A 62 -4.08 -0.12 -12.79
CA LEU A 62 -4.71 0.34 -11.54
C LEU A 62 -3.70 0.67 -10.41
N PRO A 63 -2.66 -0.14 -10.12
CA PRO A 63 -1.65 0.19 -9.11
C PRO A 63 -0.50 1.08 -9.65
N LEU A 64 -0.45 1.34 -10.96
CA LEU A 64 0.65 2.10 -11.58
C LEU A 64 0.29 3.58 -11.77
N VAL A 65 -0.99 3.92 -11.91
CA VAL A 65 -1.43 5.32 -12.02
C VAL A 65 -1.35 5.97 -10.63
N PRO A 66 -0.67 7.13 -10.46
CA PRO A 66 -0.67 7.87 -9.21
C PRO A 66 -2.09 8.20 -8.75
N GLN A 67 -2.54 7.56 -7.67
CA GLN A 67 -3.93 7.66 -7.20
C GLN A 67 -4.17 8.91 -6.36
N GLN A 68 -4.02 10.07 -7.01
CA GLN A 68 -4.24 11.39 -6.43
C GLN A 68 -5.75 11.75 -6.40
N SER A 69 -6.55 11.27 -7.37
CA SER A 69 -7.96 11.69 -7.55
C SER A 69 -9.04 10.64 -7.20
N LEU A 70 -8.68 9.38 -6.94
CA LEU A 70 -9.64 8.28 -6.68
C LEU A 70 -9.93 8.04 -5.18
N ARG A 71 -9.49 8.95 -4.30
CA ARG A 71 -9.53 8.80 -2.83
C ARG A 71 -10.93 9.07 -2.23
N HIS A 72 -11.90 8.22 -2.55
CA HIS A 72 -13.27 8.14 -1.97
C HIS A 72 -13.68 6.66 -1.78
N ARG A 73 -12.83 5.88 -1.08
CA ARG A 73 -13.00 4.42 -0.94
C ARG A 73 -12.75 3.91 0.47
N SER A 74 -13.50 4.43 1.43
CA SER A 74 -14.19 3.61 2.47
C SER A 74 -14.94 4.50 3.47
N ASP A 75 -15.68 5.48 2.95
CA ASP A 75 -16.21 6.55 3.79
C ASP A 75 -17.28 6.01 4.75
N ILE A 76 -16.99 6.05 6.05
CA ILE A 76 -17.86 5.59 7.13
C ILE A 76 -18.92 6.67 7.36
N ALA A 77 -20.18 6.29 7.56
CA ALA A 77 -21.19 7.27 7.97
C ALA A 77 -21.02 7.65 9.44
N VAL A 78 -20.78 8.93 9.71
CA VAL A 78 -20.94 9.51 11.04
C VAL A 78 -22.45 9.60 11.32
N ARG A 79 -22.90 9.06 12.45
CA ARG A 79 -24.32 8.98 12.84
C ARG A 79 -24.70 9.94 13.95
N ALA A 80 -23.76 10.25 14.85
CA ALA A 80 -23.87 11.33 15.81
C ALA A 80 -22.48 11.86 16.17
N VAL A 81 -22.41 13.15 16.50
CA VAL A 81 -21.22 13.80 17.07
C VAL A 81 -21.64 14.40 18.40
N HIS A 82 -20.93 14.03 19.46
CA HIS A 82 -21.09 14.55 20.81
C HIS A 82 -19.76 15.19 21.27
N PRO A 83 -19.74 16.03 22.32
CA PRO A 83 -18.51 16.65 22.81
C PRO A 83 -17.43 15.64 23.25
N ASP A 84 -17.85 14.46 23.73
CA ASP A 84 -16.99 13.42 24.29
C ASP A 84 -16.77 12.21 23.36
N ARG A 85 -17.58 12.05 22.30
CA ARG A 85 -17.61 10.82 21.49
C ARG A 85 -18.27 11.01 20.12
N VAL A 86 -17.90 10.13 19.19
CA VAL A 86 -18.52 10.02 17.87
C VAL A 86 -19.19 8.65 17.73
N HIS A 87 -20.40 8.62 17.16
CA HIS A 87 -21.09 7.39 16.77
C HIS A 87 -20.94 7.16 15.28
N LEU A 88 -20.49 5.96 14.90
CA LEU A 88 -20.21 5.56 13.52
C LEU A 88 -21.05 4.34 13.14
N ASP A 89 -21.32 4.15 11.84
CA ASP A 89 -21.78 2.85 11.34
C ASP A 89 -20.79 1.74 11.72
N ALA A 90 -21.32 0.60 12.17
CA ALA A 90 -20.53 -0.54 12.62
C ALA A 90 -19.97 -1.36 11.43
N VAL A 91 -19.17 -0.73 10.59
CA VAL A 91 -18.57 -1.32 9.37
C VAL A 91 -17.06 -1.14 9.30
N GLY A 92 -16.36 -2.19 8.89
CA GLY A 92 -14.91 -2.18 8.63
C GLY A 92 -14.09 -1.57 9.76
N GLU A 93 -13.33 -0.53 9.44
CA GLU A 93 -12.38 0.11 10.36
C GLU A 93 -13.04 0.78 11.57
N ALA A 94 -14.33 1.15 11.50
CA ALA A 94 -15.07 1.68 12.65
C ALA A 94 -15.08 0.69 13.82
N THR A 95 -15.26 -0.60 13.50
CA THR A 95 -15.45 -1.70 14.47
C THR A 95 -14.17 -2.34 14.99
N ARG A 96 -13.00 -1.98 14.44
CA ARG A 96 -11.71 -2.49 14.92
C ARG A 96 -11.38 -1.91 16.30
N GLY A 97 -10.43 -2.55 16.99
CA GLY A 97 -9.84 -2.04 18.23
C GLY A 97 -9.00 -0.77 18.03
N GLY A 98 -8.30 -0.36 19.08
CA GLY A 98 -7.32 0.74 19.02
C GLY A 98 -7.87 2.07 18.52
N TYR A 99 -6.98 2.92 18.03
CA TYR A 99 -7.21 4.30 17.65
C TYR A 99 -7.60 4.45 16.17
N LEU A 100 -8.46 5.43 15.87
CA LEU A 100 -8.95 5.72 14.53
C LEU A 100 -8.94 7.23 14.31
N ALA A 101 -8.60 7.69 13.10
CA ALA A 101 -8.80 9.08 12.72
C ALA A 101 -9.71 9.20 11.50
N LEU A 102 -10.47 10.29 11.42
CA LEU A 102 -11.45 10.56 10.37
C LEU A 102 -11.21 11.91 9.71
N ARG A 103 -11.52 12.00 8.41
CA ARG A 103 -11.38 13.19 7.56
C ARG A 103 -12.69 13.53 6.86
N GLN A 104 -13.04 14.81 6.86
CA GLN A 104 -14.14 15.41 6.09
C GLN A 104 -13.67 16.68 5.37
N ALA A 105 -14.46 17.18 4.41
CA ALA A 105 -14.19 18.42 3.67
C ALA A 105 -12.75 18.51 3.11
N GLY A 106 -12.31 17.45 2.40
CA GLY A 106 -10.95 17.33 1.83
C GLY A 106 -9.82 17.10 2.85
N GLY A 107 -10.01 17.56 4.09
CA GLY A 107 -9.01 17.65 5.16
C GLY A 107 -9.31 18.79 6.14
N ALA A 108 -10.21 19.72 5.83
CA ALA A 108 -10.53 20.84 6.73
C ALA A 108 -11.09 20.39 8.09
N ALA A 109 -11.78 19.23 8.14
CA ALA A 109 -12.16 18.56 9.38
C ALA A 109 -11.33 17.28 9.57
N HIS A 110 -10.57 17.21 10.67
CA HIS A 110 -9.87 16.02 11.14
C HIS A 110 -10.20 15.76 12.60
N VAL A 111 -10.48 14.50 12.96
CA VAL A 111 -10.60 14.09 14.37
C VAL A 111 -9.86 12.80 14.66
N ARG A 112 -9.28 12.73 15.86
CA ARG A 112 -8.70 11.54 16.48
C ARG A 112 -9.69 10.92 17.46
N LEU A 113 -9.88 9.61 17.35
CA LEU A 113 -10.87 8.83 18.10
C LEU A 113 -10.22 7.67 18.85
N GLY A 114 -10.65 7.48 20.10
CA GLY A 114 -10.23 6.37 20.96
C GLY A 114 -10.92 5.05 20.62
N PRO A 115 -10.56 3.95 21.31
CA PRO A 115 -11.15 2.62 21.11
C PRO A 115 -12.68 2.57 21.19
N VAL A 116 -13.28 1.54 20.58
CA VAL A 116 -14.73 1.29 20.67
C VAL A 116 -15.10 1.00 22.13
N THR A 117 -15.98 1.83 22.70
CA THR A 117 -16.43 1.69 24.10
C THR A 117 -17.71 0.88 24.22
N HIS A 118 -18.68 1.10 23.32
CA HIS A 118 -19.96 0.42 23.31
C HIS A 118 -20.64 0.50 21.94
N ARG A 119 -21.81 -0.13 21.82
CA ARG A 119 -22.68 -0.11 20.63
C ARG A 119 -24.00 0.59 20.97
N PRO A 120 -24.21 1.86 20.56
CA PRO A 120 -25.47 2.58 20.80
C PRO A 120 -26.69 1.92 20.16
N THR A 121 -26.48 1.25 19.02
CA THR A 121 -27.46 0.40 18.33
C THR A 121 -26.74 -0.85 17.81
N PRO A 122 -27.46 -1.91 17.38
CA PRO A 122 -26.82 -3.09 16.75
C PRO A 122 -25.96 -2.73 15.52
N THR A 123 -26.30 -1.64 14.84
CA THR A 123 -25.65 -1.15 13.60
C THR A 123 -24.62 -0.04 13.82
N THR A 124 -24.34 0.38 15.06
CA THR A 124 -23.39 1.48 15.33
C THR A 124 -22.37 1.14 16.41
N VAL A 125 -21.27 1.90 16.44
CA VAL A 125 -20.23 1.87 17.47
C VAL A 125 -19.95 3.28 17.98
N ALA A 126 -19.67 3.40 19.27
CA ALA A 126 -19.25 4.65 19.91
C ALA A 126 -17.75 4.62 20.20
N ARG A 127 -17.03 5.66 19.74
CA ARG A 127 -15.61 5.89 20.01
C ARG A 127 -15.43 7.26 20.67
N PRO A 128 -14.64 7.41 21.76
CA PRO A 128 -14.35 8.70 22.37
C PRO A 128 -13.73 9.67 21.37
N LEU A 129 -14.07 10.95 21.46
CA LEU A 129 -13.41 12.04 20.74
C LEU A 129 -12.19 12.46 21.55
N LEU A 130 -10.99 12.30 20.98
CA LEU A 130 -9.73 12.57 21.68
C LEU A 130 -9.09 13.90 21.24
N GLY A 131 -9.29 14.30 19.99
CA GLY A 131 -8.77 15.55 19.46
C GLY A 131 -9.44 15.92 18.15
N THR A 132 -9.46 17.23 17.85
CA THR A 132 -9.91 17.79 16.58
C THR A 132 -8.74 18.58 16.00
N ASP A 133 -8.14 18.07 14.94
CA ASP A 133 -6.88 18.59 14.35
C ASP A 133 -7.11 19.40 13.06
N GLY A 134 -8.36 19.79 12.81
CA GLY A 134 -8.76 20.61 11.65
C GLY A 134 -9.60 21.82 12.09
N GLU A 135 -9.68 22.80 11.21
CA GLU A 135 -10.41 24.07 11.43
C GLU A 135 -11.94 23.90 11.40
N GLU A 136 -12.46 22.91 10.66
CA GLU A 136 -13.88 22.58 10.64
C GLU A 136 -14.23 21.45 11.62
N PRO A 137 -15.37 21.53 12.34
CA PRO A 137 -15.86 20.44 13.17
C PRO A 137 -16.38 19.27 12.33
N LEU A 138 -16.22 18.04 12.84
CA LEU A 138 -16.82 16.85 12.24
C LEU A 138 -18.36 16.98 12.18
N ARG A 139 -18.95 16.63 11.04
CA ARG A 139 -20.40 16.66 10.79
C ARG A 139 -20.98 15.24 10.65
N VAL A 140 -22.29 15.13 10.86
CA VAL A 140 -23.08 13.90 10.67
C VAL A 140 -23.27 13.67 9.16
N ASP A 141 -22.22 13.14 8.53
CA ASP A 141 -22.12 12.82 7.11
C ASP A 141 -21.07 11.69 6.92
N ARG A 142 -20.74 11.34 5.67
CA ARG A 142 -19.65 10.42 5.34
C ARG A 142 -18.30 11.01 5.75
N ALA A 143 -17.40 10.16 6.25
CA ALA A 143 -16.04 10.55 6.64
C ALA A 143 -15.02 9.48 6.20
N ALA A 144 -13.92 9.93 5.59
CA ALA A 144 -12.85 9.05 5.12
C ALA A 144 -11.91 8.65 6.27
N VAL A 145 -11.47 7.39 6.32
CA VAL A 145 -10.53 6.91 7.34
C VAL A 145 -9.12 7.45 7.09
N ASN A 146 -8.49 8.00 8.12
CA ASN A 146 -7.07 8.33 8.12
C ASN A 146 -6.25 7.28 8.88
N GLY A 147 -5.53 6.42 8.13
CA GLY A 147 -4.65 5.40 8.72
C GLY A 147 -3.47 6.01 9.48
N PHE A 148 -2.98 7.18 9.07
CA PHE A 148 -1.82 7.85 9.67
C PHE A 148 -2.03 8.28 11.13
N TYR A 149 -3.29 8.32 11.59
CA TYR A 149 -3.76 8.82 12.89
C TYR A 149 -3.47 10.30 13.19
N TRP A 150 -2.21 10.73 13.09
CA TRP A 150 -1.80 12.12 13.14
C TRP A 150 -2.03 12.81 11.78
N SER A 151 -2.00 14.15 11.78
CA SER A 151 -2.22 14.99 10.62
C SER A 151 -1.35 16.26 10.67
N GLY A 152 -1.22 16.95 9.55
CA GLY A 152 -0.29 18.06 9.40
C GLY A 152 1.17 17.60 9.22
N SER A 153 2.10 18.36 9.78
CA SER A 153 3.55 18.17 9.67
C SER A 153 4.17 17.87 11.05
N PRO A 154 5.47 17.56 11.18
CA PRO A 154 6.04 17.21 12.49
C PRO A 154 5.99 18.37 13.50
N ILE A 155 6.02 19.62 13.01
CA ILE A 155 5.80 20.82 13.82
C ILE A 155 4.32 20.97 14.26
N THR A 156 3.32 20.65 13.43
CA THR A 156 1.90 20.84 13.79
C THR A 156 1.21 19.60 14.37
N ALA A 157 1.81 18.42 14.26
CA ALA A 157 1.40 17.21 14.99
C ALA A 157 2.05 17.12 16.39
N HIS A 158 3.35 17.42 16.47
CA HIS A 158 4.18 17.10 17.64
C HIS A 158 5.02 18.26 18.20
N GLY A 159 5.06 19.41 17.52
CA GLY A 159 5.82 20.57 17.96
C GLY A 159 7.32 20.48 17.64
N PHE A 160 7.71 19.53 16.80
CA PHE A 160 9.11 19.28 16.49
C PHE A 160 9.64 20.30 15.46
N PRO A 161 10.75 21.02 15.74
CA PRO A 161 11.45 21.80 14.73
C PRO A 161 11.75 20.94 13.51
N THR A 162 11.30 21.40 12.34
CA THR A 162 11.36 20.67 11.07
C THR A 162 12.06 21.55 10.04
N GLU A 163 13.09 21.01 9.41
CA GLU A 163 13.71 21.59 8.21
C GLU A 163 13.03 20.92 6.98
N GLU A 164 12.37 21.69 6.11
CA GLU A 164 12.01 21.20 4.77
C GLU A 164 13.29 21.26 3.92
N VAL A 165 13.74 20.10 3.41
CA VAL A 165 14.98 19.94 2.64
C VAL A 165 14.71 19.35 1.26
N GLU A 166 15.56 19.69 0.29
CA GLU A 166 15.43 19.26 -1.10
C GLU A 166 16.53 18.25 -1.44
N ILE A 167 16.14 17.01 -1.74
CA ILE A 167 17.03 15.89 -2.07
C ILE A 167 17.12 15.75 -3.60
N ASP A 168 18.31 15.91 -4.17
CA ASP A 168 18.50 15.80 -5.63
C ASP A 168 18.46 14.33 -6.10
N SER A 169 17.34 13.90 -6.69
CA SER A 169 17.09 12.55 -7.21
C SER A 169 17.23 12.47 -8.75
N PRO A 170 17.32 11.25 -9.34
CA PRO A 170 17.38 11.05 -10.80
C PRO A 170 16.22 11.65 -11.61
N VAL A 171 15.09 12.01 -10.99
CA VAL A 171 13.95 12.68 -11.67
C VAL A 171 13.80 14.16 -11.30
N GLY A 172 14.61 14.68 -10.37
CA GLY A 172 14.57 16.07 -9.90
C GLY A 172 14.71 16.20 -8.39
N ARG A 173 14.49 17.41 -7.88
CA ARG A 173 14.61 17.72 -6.45
C ARG A 173 13.36 17.25 -5.68
N MET A 174 13.54 16.49 -4.62
CA MET A 174 12.48 15.86 -3.81
C MET A 174 12.33 16.56 -2.46
N PRO A 175 11.14 17.08 -2.09
CA PRO A 175 10.91 17.68 -0.78
C PRO A 175 10.84 16.62 0.33
N ALA A 176 11.56 16.85 1.43
CA ALA A 176 11.61 15.94 2.58
C ALA A 176 11.63 16.69 3.91
N TRP A 177 11.02 16.10 4.95
CA TRP A 177 11.10 16.62 6.31
C TRP A 177 12.31 16.05 7.03
N LEU A 178 13.24 16.93 7.40
CA LEU A 178 14.34 16.63 8.31
C LEU A 178 13.96 17.09 9.73
N VAL A 179 13.87 16.13 10.66
CA VAL A 179 13.56 16.36 12.08
C VAL A 179 14.71 15.83 12.92
N ARG A 180 15.31 16.71 13.74
CA ARG A 180 16.47 16.37 14.57
C ARG A 180 16.07 15.75 15.92
N PRO A 181 16.94 14.92 16.53
CA PRO A 181 16.73 14.32 17.84
C PRO A 181 16.59 15.38 18.94
N ASP A 182 16.17 14.95 20.12
CA ASP A 182 16.03 15.84 21.26
C ASP A 182 17.38 16.22 21.89
N PRO A 183 17.74 17.53 22.00
CA PRO A 183 18.91 17.97 22.75
C PRO A 183 18.87 17.63 24.24
N ALA A 184 17.69 17.37 24.81
CA ALA A 184 17.49 17.04 26.22
C ALA A 184 17.17 15.56 26.47
N SER A 185 16.59 14.83 25.50
CA SER A 185 16.01 13.49 25.72
C SER A 185 16.79 12.33 25.09
N GLY A 186 17.74 12.58 24.18
CA GLY A 186 18.58 11.50 23.63
C GLY A 186 19.66 11.01 24.60
N ALA A 187 20.54 10.09 24.16
CA ALA A 187 21.78 9.80 24.90
C ALA A 187 22.69 11.05 25.03
N ALA A 188 22.57 11.99 24.09
CA ALA A 188 23.15 13.34 24.17
C ALA A 188 22.49 14.24 25.24
N GLY A 189 21.35 13.85 25.80
CA GLY A 189 20.67 14.51 26.92
C GLY A 189 21.36 14.31 28.27
N ARG A 190 22.26 13.31 28.40
CA ARG A 190 23.20 13.18 29.53
C ARG A 190 24.36 14.20 29.43
N ARG A 191 24.02 15.43 29.07
CA ARG A 191 24.90 16.61 29.02
C ARG A 191 25.23 17.08 30.43
N THR A 192 26.40 16.69 30.93
CA THR A 192 27.16 17.58 31.80
C THR A 192 27.51 18.85 31.02
N GLU A 193 27.27 20.02 31.60
CA GLU A 193 27.65 21.30 31.00
C GLU A 193 29.18 21.34 30.77
N GLY A 194 29.61 21.64 29.55
CA GLY A 194 31.02 21.80 29.18
C GLY A 194 31.55 20.79 28.15
N THR A 195 30.94 19.60 28.00
CA THR A 195 31.30 18.68 26.91
C THR A 195 30.54 19.02 25.63
N GLY A 196 31.29 19.35 24.57
CA GLY A 196 30.77 19.36 23.20
C GLY A 196 30.44 17.94 22.69
N PRO A 197 30.08 17.78 21.40
CA PRO A 197 29.91 16.44 20.83
C PRO A 197 31.21 15.65 20.99
N GLY A 198 31.17 14.57 21.79
CA GLY A 198 32.30 13.66 21.92
C GLY A 198 32.59 12.98 20.58
N PRO A 199 33.87 12.74 20.24
CA PRO A 199 34.27 12.25 18.91
C PRO A 199 33.71 10.86 18.54
N ASP A 200 33.12 10.14 19.51
CA ASP A 200 32.75 8.73 19.39
C ASP A 200 31.23 8.48 19.21
N GLN A 201 30.38 9.51 19.14
CA GLN A 201 28.94 9.32 18.92
C GLN A 201 28.58 9.19 17.42
N VAL A 202 28.11 7.99 17.04
CA VAL A 202 27.74 7.63 15.66
C VAL A 202 26.38 8.22 15.28
N GLU A 203 26.38 9.32 14.53
CA GLU A 203 25.14 9.96 14.08
C GLU A 203 24.32 9.01 13.19
N THR A 204 23.11 8.67 13.65
CA THR A 204 22.24 7.68 13.02
C THR A 204 20.97 8.34 12.49
N TRP A 205 20.71 8.18 11.19
CA TRP A 205 19.54 8.74 10.50
C TRP A 205 18.55 7.63 10.11
N ALA A 206 17.26 7.89 10.31
CA ALA A 206 16.16 7.05 9.87
C ALA A 206 15.48 7.66 8.63
N ILE A 207 15.58 6.98 7.49
CA ILE A 207 14.88 7.35 6.25
C ILE A 207 13.48 6.75 6.31
N LEU A 208 12.45 7.59 6.26
CA LEU A 208 11.05 7.20 6.50
C LEU A 208 10.27 7.24 5.17
N ILE A 209 9.80 6.07 4.72
CA ILE A 209 9.30 5.83 3.36
C ILE A 209 7.82 5.37 3.43
N HIS A 210 6.92 6.19 2.90
CA HIS A 210 5.47 5.96 3.02
C HIS A 210 4.90 4.99 1.98
N GLY A 211 3.67 4.53 2.19
CA GLY A 211 2.98 3.58 1.33
C GLY A 211 2.48 4.11 -0.02
N HIS A 212 1.98 3.20 -0.86
CA HIS A 212 1.42 3.55 -2.17
C HIS A 212 0.16 4.41 -2.00
N GLY A 213 0.17 5.63 -2.56
CA GLY A 213 -0.94 6.57 -2.37
C GLY A 213 -1.04 7.12 -0.94
N ALA A 214 0.05 7.06 -0.16
CA ALA A 214 0.18 7.73 1.12
C ALA A 214 0.63 9.21 0.94
N ALA A 215 1.43 9.70 1.90
CA ALA A 215 2.19 10.96 1.94
C ALA A 215 3.14 10.91 3.15
N ARG A 216 4.05 11.89 3.31
CA ARG A 216 5.05 11.95 4.40
C ARG A 216 4.41 11.89 5.79
N GLY A 217 3.18 12.39 5.94
CA GLY A 217 2.36 12.28 7.14
C GLY A 217 2.17 10.86 7.72
N GLU A 218 2.38 9.78 6.94
CA GLU A 218 2.33 8.40 7.47
C GLU A 218 3.40 8.13 8.55
N ALA A 219 4.56 8.81 8.42
CA ALA A 219 5.72 8.67 9.28
C ALA A 219 5.56 9.33 10.67
N LEU A 220 4.58 10.23 10.83
CA LEU A 220 4.34 10.98 12.07
C LEU A 220 4.11 10.08 13.29
N ARG A 221 3.68 8.82 13.11
CA ARG A 221 3.46 7.86 14.19
C ARG A 221 4.74 7.38 14.88
N LEU A 222 5.86 7.28 14.17
CA LEU A 222 7.14 6.82 14.74
C LEU A 222 8.14 7.96 15.00
N MET A 223 7.94 9.16 14.44
CA MET A 223 8.81 10.31 14.70
C MET A 223 9.03 10.62 16.20
N PRO A 224 8.02 10.58 17.10
CA PRO A 224 8.25 10.80 18.53
C PRO A 224 9.25 9.80 19.13
N LEU A 225 9.09 8.50 18.82
CA LEU A 225 9.98 7.45 19.28
C LEU A 225 11.40 7.57 18.70
N LEU A 226 11.52 7.84 17.40
CA LEU A 226 12.82 8.01 16.76
C LEU A 226 13.57 9.21 17.37
N ARG A 227 12.85 10.31 17.62
CA ARG A 227 13.39 11.53 18.26
C ARG A 227 13.82 11.29 19.71
N SER A 228 13.08 10.49 20.49
CA SER A 228 13.46 10.14 21.87
C SER A 228 14.63 9.15 21.94
N LEU A 229 14.75 8.24 20.97
CA LEU A 229 15.91 7.35 20.83
C LEU A 229 17.18 8.04 20.31
N GLY A 230 17.12 9.35 20.01
CA GLY A 230 18.27 10.13 19.56
C GLY A 230 18.58 10.02 18.06
N LEU A 231 17.66 9.50 17.25
CA LEU A 231 17.84 9.40 15.80
C LEU A 231 17.34 10.67 15.09
N VAL A 232 18.06 11.06 14.04
CA VAL A 232 17.56 12.02 13.05
C VAL A 232 16.52 11.33 12.18
N SER A 233 15.40 11.99 11.88
CA SER A 233 14.36 11.47 11.00
C SER A 233 14.32 12.25 9.68
N LEU A 234 14.38 11.55 8.55
CA LEU A 234 14.24 12.12 7.20
C LEU A 234 13.05 11.46 6.50
N ALA A 235 11.89 12.12 6.48
CA ALA A 235 10.69 11.61 5.80
C ALA A 235 10.59 12.15 4.38
N ILE A 236 10.68 11.26 3.40
CA ILE A 236 10.86 11.60 1.98
C ILE A 236 9.58 11.45 1.16
N THR A 237 9.46 12.24 0.09
CA THR A 237 8.68 11.85 -1.10
C THR A 237 9.54 11.05 -2.07
N TYR A 238 8.91 10.29 -2.97
CA TYR A 238 9.55 9.71 -4.16
C TYR A 238 8.80 10.12 -5.44
N ARG A 239 9.27 9.64 -6.60
CA ARG A 239 8.73 10.03 -7.93
C ARG A 239 7.21 9.84 -8.05
N ASN A 240 6.54 10.90 -8.53
CA ASN A 240 5.09 11.04 -8.72
C ASN A 240 4.21 11.31 -7.48
N ASP A 241 4.79 11.52 -6.30
CA ASP A 241 4.01 12.01 -5.15
C ASP A 241 3.55 13.48 -5.33
N THR A 242 2.62 13.92 -4.47
CA THR A 242 2.14 15.31 -4.49
C THR A 242 3.27 16.26 -4.08
N GLY A 243 3.61 17.22 -4.94
CA GLY A 243 4.73 18.16 -4.73
C GLY A 243 6.09 17.63 -5.23
N ALA A 244 6.21 16.33 -5.47
CA ALA A 244 7.43 15.72 -5.99
C ALA A 244 7.50 15.77 -7.53
N PRO A 245 8.72 15.75 -8.12
CA PRO A 245 8.91 15.58 -9.56
C PRO A 245 8.26 14.28 -10.08
N PRO A 246 7.62 14.32 -11.26
CA PRO A 246 7.06 13.14 -11.89
C PRO A 246 8.13 12.30 -12.61
N SER A 247 7.92 10.99 -12.69
CA SER A 247 8.66 10.14 -13.62
C SER A 247 8.33 10.51 -15.08
N ALA A 248 9.20 10.13 -16.02
CA ALA A 248 9.06 10.47 -17.44
C ALA A 248 7.74 9.98 -18.09
N ASP A 249 7.14 8.93 -17.55
CA ASP A 249 5.84 8.34 -17.95
C ASP A 249 4.66 8.74 -17.05
N ARG A 250 4.93 9.33 -15.87
CA ARG A 250 3.97 9.64 -14.80
C ARG A 250 3.28 8.41 -14.22
N MET A 251 4.04 7.33 -14.04
CA MET A 251 3.57 6.05 -13.48
C MET A 251 4.44 5.68 -12.27
N HIS A 252 3.83 5.09 -11.24
CA HIS A 252 4.58 4.37 -10.20
C HIS A 252 5.08 3.03 -10.77
N HIS A 253 6.29 2.65 -10.38
CA HIS A 253 6.95 1.40 -10.75
C HIS A 253 7.04 0.41 -9.58
N LEU A 254 6.25 0.65 -8.53
CA LEU A 254 5.99 -0.26 -7.40
C LEU A 254 7.22 -0.58 -6.54
N GLY A 255 8.26 0.27 -6.58
CA GLY A 255 9.57 0.02 -6.00
C GLY A 255 10.63 -0.47 -7.00
N SER A 256 10.28 -0.66 -8.28
CA SER A 256 11.27 -0.95 -9.33
C SER A 256 12.19 0.25 -9.59
N ASP A 257 11.71 1.47 -9.32
CA ASP A 257 12.42 2.74 -9.58
C ASP A 257 12.51 3.63 -8.33
N GLU A 258 11.48 3.65 -7.49
CA GLU A 258 11.38 4.50 -6.30
C GLU A 258 12.49 4.23 -5.26
N TRP A 259 13.19 3.09 -5.38
CA TRP A 259 14.41 2.79 -4.61
C TRP A 259 15.56 3.76 -4.91
N GLU A 260 15.65 4.32 -6.11
CA GLU A 260 16.69 5.30 -6.49
C GLU A 260 16.49 6.64 -5.77
N ASP A 261 15.23 7.02 -5.52
CA ASP A 261 14.89 8.22 -4.76
C ASP A 261 15.24 8.04 -3.27
N THR A 262 15.15 6.79 -2.78
CA THR A 262 15.63 6.42 -1.45
C THR A 262 17.16 6.37 -1.39
N GLU A 263 17.83 5.89 -2.44
CA GLU A 263 19.31 5.93 -2.54
C GLU A 263 19.82 7.38 -2.54
N ALA A 264 19.14 8.30 -3.24
CA ALA A 264 19.43 9.73 -3.17
C ALA A 264 19.24 10.30 -1.75
N ALA A 265 18.23 9.85 -1.00
CA ALA A 265 18.04 10.22 0.39
C ALA A 265 19.12 9.66 1.34
N ILE A 266 19.63 8.46 1.06
CA ILE A 266 20.80 7.90 1.76
C ILE A 266 22.04 8.74 1.48
N ALA A 267 22.33 9.04 0.21
CA ALA A 267 23.47 9.88 -0.19
C ALA A 267 23.39 11.29 0.44
N PHE A 268 22.19 11.89 0.47
CA PHE A 268 21.93 13.15 1.16
C PHE A 268 22.23 13.04 2.67
N ALA A 269 21.73 12.01 3.35
CA ALA A 269 21.97 11.82 4.79
C ALA A 269 23.47 11.67 5.09
N LEU A 270 24.18 10.84 4.33
CA LEU A 270 25.64 10.64 4.47
C LEU A 270 26.42 11.93 4.23
N ALA A 271 26.02 12.76 3.26
CA ALA A 271 26.63 14.07 3.00
C ALA A 271 26.37 15.10 4.12
N HIS A 272 25.30 14.93 4.91
CA HIS A 272 24.92 15.80 6.02
C HIS A 272 25.33 15.27 7.40
N GLY A 273 26.24 14.29 7.44
CA GLY A 273 26.87 13.80 8.69
C GLY A 273 26.44 12.41 9.14
N ALA A 274 25.42 11.80 8.50
CA ALA A 274 25.00 10.45 8.87
C ALA A 274 26.16 9.46 8.71
N GLN A 275 26.46 8.74 9.79
CA GLN A 275 27.42 7.65 9.77
C GLN A 275 26.71 6.31 9.53
N ARG A 276 25.46 6.20 10.01
CA ARG A 276 24.65 4.99 10.03
C ARG A 276 23.20 5.29 9.61
N ILE A 277 22.60 4.36 8.88
CA ILE A 277 21.26 4.49 8.28
C ILE A 277 20.32 3.41 8.82
N VAL A 278 19.09 3.81 9.13
CA VAL A 278 17.93 2.95 9.35
C VAL A 278 16.93 3.21 8.22
N LEU A 279 16.35 2.16 7.63
CA LEU A 279 15.25 2.31 6.68
C LEU A 279 13.93 1.92 7.35
N VAL A 280 12.96 2.83 7.38
CA VAL A 280 11.62 2.60 7.95
C VAL A 280 10.60 2.70 6.83
N GLY A 281 9.78 1.67 6.62
CA GLY A 281 8.91 1.60 5.44
C GLY A 281 7.54 0.96 5.68
N TRP A 282 6.49 1.66 5.29
CA TRP A 282 5.10 1.21 5.32
C TRP A 282 4.66 0.70 3.95
N SER A 283 3.97 -0.44 3.85
CA SER A 283 3.36 -0.91 2.59
C SER A 283 4.37 -0.96 1.43
N MET A 284 4.10 -0.27 0.31
CA MET A 284 5.06 -0.09 -0.80
C MET A 284 6.39 0.53 -0.36
N GLY A 285 6.38 1.48 0.59
CA GLY A 285 7.59 2.03 1.20
C GLY A 285 8.43 0.97 1.92
N GLY A 286 7.80 -0.05 2.50
CA GLY A 286 8.49 -1.23 3.03
C GLY A 286 9.11 -2.12 1.94
N GLY A 287 8.45 -2.24 0.79
CA GLY A 287 9.02 -2.88 -0.40
C GLY A 287 10.20 -2.09 -1.00
N ILE A 288 10.09 -0.76 -1.03
CA ILE A 288 11.16 0.17 -1.43
C ILE A 288 12.35 0.07 -0.46
N ALA A 289 12.12 0.02 0.85
CA ALA A 289 13.16 -0.19 1.86
C ALA A 289 13.92 -1.51 1.63
N LEU A 290 13.20 -2.62 1.45
CA LEU A 290 13.79 -3.93 1.13
C LEU A 290 14.64 -3.85 -0.15
N ARG A 291 14.09 -3.29 -1.24
CA ARG A 291 14.79 -3.22 -2.53
C ARG A 291 16.00 -2.30 -2.51
N THR A 292 15.91 -1.16 -1.84
CA THR A 292 17.06 -0.26 -1.61
C THR A 292 18.14 -0.99 -0.82
N SER A 293 17.79 -1.72 0.24
CA SER A 293 18.75 -2.39 1.11
C SER A 293 19.64 -3.44 0.42
N VAL A 294 19.17 -4.01 -0.69
CA VAL A 294 19.92 -4.99 -1.52
C VAL A 294 20.50 -4.39 -2.82
N ARG A 295 20.12 -3.15 -3.17
CA ARG A 295 20.59 -2.44 -4.38
C ARG A 295 21.57 -1.29 -4.10
N SER A 296 21.53 -0.74 -2.90
CA SER A 296 22.30 0.44 -2.48
C SER A 296 23.81 0.26 -2.65
N ALA A 297 24.47 1.29 -3.20
CA ALA A 297 25.92 1.44 -3.16
C ALA A 297 26.43 1.61 -1.72
N HIS A 298 25.60 2.20 -0.85
CA HIS A 298 25.85 2.49 0.56
C HIS A 298 25.29 1.42 1.52
N ARG A 299 25.09 0.17 1.05
CA ARG A 299 24.54 -0.92 1.87
C ARG A 299 25.34 -1.20 3.15
N ASP A 300 26.63 -0.88 3.18
CA ASP A 300 27.51 -0.98 4.36
C ASP A 300 27.13 -0.01 5.49
N ARG A 301 26.36 1.05 5.17
CA ARG A 301 25.89 2.07 6.12
C ARG A 301 24.47 1.78 6.63
N ILE A 302 23.73 0.90 5.97
CA ILE A 302 22.41 0.44 6.42
C ILE A 302 22.63 -0.54 7.57
N ALA A 303 22.23 -0.15 8.78
CA ALA A 303 22.35 -1.02 9.96
C ALA A 303 21.11 -1.89 10.17
N THR A 304 19.91 -1.39 9.85
CA THR A 304 18.68 -2.16 10.04
C THR A 304 17.47 -1.61 9.27
N LEU A 305 16.49 -2.47 9.05
CA LEU A 305 15.18 -2.15 8.48
C LEU A 305 14.08 -2.30 9.56
N VAL A 306 13.10 -1.41 9.53
CA VAL A 306 11.83 -1.52 10.27
C VAL A 306 10.69 -1.43 9.27
N LEU A 307 9.96 -2.53 9.09
CA LEU A 307 8.96 -2.71 8.04
C LEU A 307 7.58 -2.94 8.64
N ASP A 308 6.56 -2.28 8.09
CA ASP A 308 5.18 -2.25 8.58
C ASP A 308 4.24 -2.58 7.39
N SER A 309 3.53 -3.70 7.48
CA SER A 309 2.77 -4.35 6.39
C SER A 309 3.44 -4.31 4.99
N PRO A 310 4.75 -4.67 4.85
CA PRO A 310 5.54 -4.39 3.64
C PRO A 310 5.09 -5.17 2.39
N ALA A 311 5.18 -4.50 1.24
CA ALA A 311 4.91 -5.09 -0.09
C ALA A 311 6.07 -5.99 -0.58
N VAL A 312 6.21 -7.18 0.03
CA VAL A 312 7.33 -8.11 -0.23
C VAL A 312 7.22 -8.85 -1.57
N ASP A 313 6.01 -9.20 -2.03
CA ASP A 313 5.79 -9.87 -3.33
C ASP A 313 4.65 -9.21 -4.12
N TRP A 314 5.00 -8.51 -5.20
CA TRP A 314 4.00 -7.89 -6.07
C TRP A 314 3.26 -8.90 -6.97
N HIS A 315 3.83 -10.06 -7.29
CA HIS A 315 3.07 -11.12 -7.97
C HIS A 315 1.94 -11.65 -7.07
N ASP A 316 2.18 -11.75 -5.75
CA ASP A 316 1.16 -12.15 -4.78
C ASP A 316 0.08 -11.06 -4.61
N ILE A 317 0.47 -9.80 -4.35
CA ILE A 317 -0.47 -8.67 -4.19
C ILE A 317 -1.38 -8.49 -5.42
N LEU A 318 -0.78 -8.48 -6.62
CA LEU A 318 -1.52 -8.38 -7.89
C LEU A 318 -2.39 -9.63 -8.12
N GLY A 319 -1.90 -10.80 -7.71
CA GLY A 319 -2.64 -12.06 -7.77
C GLY A 319 -3.86 -12.10 -6.85
N TYR A 320 -3.72 -11.60 -5.63
CA TYR A 320 -4.74 -11.50 -4.59
C TYR A 320 -5.84 -10.53 -5.01
N HIS A 321 -5.51 -9.29 -5.40
CA HIS A 321 -6.49 -8.32 -5.85
C HIS A 321 -7.20 -8.75 -7.14
N ALA A 322 -6.51 -9.40 -8.08
CA ALA A 322 -7.17 -9.94 -9.26
C ALA A 322 -8.10 -11.13 -8.93
N ALA A 323 -7.78 -11.93 -7.90
CA ALA A 323 -8.65 -12.99 -7.42
C ALA A 323 -9.90 -12.45 -6.69
N SER A 324 -9.77 -11.39 -5.88
CA SER A 324 -10.92 -10.76 -5.20
C SER A 324 -11.88 -10.09 -6.19
N LEU A 325 -11.35 -9.53 -7.29
CA LEU A 325 -12.12 -9.05 -8.44
C LEU A 325 -12.65 -10.18 -9.36
N ARG A 326 -12.47 -11.46 -9.00
CA ARG A 326 -12.87 -12.66 -9.76
C ARG A 326 -12.33 -12.69 -11.20
N ALA A 327 -11.19 -12.06 -11.46
CA ALA A 327 -10.69 -11.87 -12.81
C ALA A 327 -10.13 -13.18 -13.42
N PRO A 328 -10.43 -13.51 -14.70
CA PRO A 328 -9.98 -14.75 -15.33
C PRO A 328 -8.45 -14.92 -15.34
N VAL A 329 -7.99 -16.16 -15.16
CA VAL A 329 -6.54 -16.48 -15.19
C VAL A 329 -5.83 -16.02 -16.48
N PRO A 330 -6.42 -16.08 -17.69
CA PRO A 330 -5.83 -15.47 -18.88
C PRO A 330 -5.67 -13.95 -18.78
N MET A 331 -6.67 -13.24 -18.23
CA MET A 331 -6.61 -11.79 -18.02
C MET A 331 -5.48 -11.43 -17.04
N ARG A 332 -5.33 -12.19 -15.94
CA ARG A 332 -4.22 -12.05 -14.99
C ARG A 332 -2.86 -12.23 -15.67
N ARG A 333 -2.70 -13.29 -16.48
CA ARG A 333 -1.44 -13.55 -17.21
C ARG A 333 -1.09 -12.44 -18.19
N ILE A 334 -2.07 -11.91 -18.92
CA ILE A 334 -1.88 -10.76 -19.83
C ILE A 334 -1.49 -9.52 -19.02
N ALA A 335 -2.16 -9.24 -17.89
CA ALA A 335 -1.84 -8.09 -17.04
C ALA A 335 -0.40 -8.14 -16.51
N MET A 336 0.04 -9.30 -16.01
CA MET A 336 1.44 -9.48 -15.56
C MET A 336 2.43 -9.28 -16.72
N TRP A 337 2.17 -9.86 -17.90
CA TRP A 337 3.01 -9.69 -19.09
C TRP A 337 3.06 -8.23 -19.58
N MET A 338 1.97 -7.47 -19.40
CA MET A 338 1.92 -6.03 -19.68
C MET A 338 2.82 -5.22 -18.73
N MET A 339 3.13 -5.72 -17.53
CA MET A 339 4.00 -5.04 -16.57
C MET A 339 5.47 -5.48 -16.67
N THR A 340 5.74 -6.77 -16.93
CA THR A 340 7.10 -7.35 -16.86
C THR A 340 7.82 -7.53 -18.20
N SER A 341 7.17 -7.26 -19.35
CA SER A 341 7.80 -7.42 -20.67
C SER A 341 8.02 -6.09 -21.39
N ARG A 342 9.15 -5.95 -22.10
CA ARG A 342 9.52 -4.73 -22.86
C ARG A 342 8.50 -4.31 -23.92
N LEU A 343 7.72 -5.25 -24.46
CA LEU A 343 6.62 -4.95 -25.40
C LEU A 343 5.32 -4.63 -24.66
N GLY A 344 5.01 -5.41 -23.61
CA GLY A 344 3.85 -5.21 -22.76
C GLY A 344 3.84 -3.84 -22.07
N ALA A 345 4.99 -3.39 -21.56
CA ALA A 345 5.19 -2.14 -20.82
C ALA A 345 4.82 -0.87 -21.61
N ARG A 346 4.78 -0.94 -22.96
CA ARG A 346 4.34 0.15 -23.85
C ARG A 346 2.82 0.19 -24.02
N THR A 347 2.16 -0.96 -23.92
CA THR A 347 0.78 -0.98 -23.40
C THR A 347 0.85 -0.55 -21.91
N VAL A 348 -0.24 -0.21 -21.23
CA VAL A 348 -0.21 0.34 -19.85
C VAL A 348 0.54 1.69 -19.62
N ARG A 349 1.52 2.07 -20.45
CA ARG A 349 2.35 3.30 -20.48
C ARG A 349 3.59 3.35 -19.56
N LEU A 350 4.16 2.23 -19.15
CA LEU A 350 5.47 2.26 -18.47
C LEU A 350 6.59 2.56 -19.47
N ARG A 351 7.64 3.26 -19.04
CA ARG A 351 8.86 3.45 -19.82
C ARG A 351 9.66 2.14 -19.92
N GLU A 352 9.78 1.43 -18.81
CA GLU A 352 10.56 0.19 -18.67
C GLU A 352 9.72 -0.92 -17.99
N PRO A 353 10.02 -2.21 -18.21
CA PRO A 353 9.31 -3.30 -17.55
C PRO A 353 9.69 -3.41 -16.06
N LEU A 354 8.70 -3.68 -15.22
CA LEU A 354 8.89 -3.82 -13.77
C LEU A 354 9.73 -5.05 -13.42
N ALA A 355 10.71 -4.85 -12.53
CA ALA A 355 11.62 -5.88 -12.03
C ALA A 355 10.97 -6.77 -10.94
N LEU A 356 9.73 -7.24 -11.18
CA LEU A 356 8.93 -7.96 -10.18
C LEU A 356 9.56 -9.28 -9.72
N ASN A 357 10.46 -9.87 -10.52
CA ASN A 357 11.27 -11.03 -10.15
C ASN A 357 12.26 -10.76 -9.00
N GLU A 358 12.61 -9.50 -8.76
CA GLU A 358 13.50 -9.05 -7.67
C GLU A 358 12.71 -8.60 -6.43
N MET A 359 11.39 -8.48 -6.55
CA MET A 359 10.49 -8.07 -5.47
C MET A 359 9.70 -9.30 -5.01
N ARG A 360 10.43 -10.26 -4.44
CA ARG A 360 9.95 -11.58 -3.99
C ARG A 360 10.72 -12.11 -2.77
N PRO A 361 10.11 -12.92 -1.88
CA PRO A 361 10.75 -13.46 -0.68
C PRO A 361 12.05 -14.21 -0.95
N GLU A 362 12.11 -15.01 -2.01
CA GLU A 362 13.28 -15.83 -2.36
C GLU A 362 14.47 -14.99 -2.84
N PHE A 363 14.20 -13.88 -3.54
CA PHE A 363 15.24 -12.93 -3.94
C PHE A 363 15.79 -12.21 -2.70
N TYR A 364 14.93 -11.67 -1.84
CA TYR A 364 15.36 -11.03 -0.60
C TYR A 364 16.05 -12.01 0.35
N GLY A 365 15.60 -13.27 0.43
CA GLY A 365 16.25 -14.29 1.25
C GLY A 365 17.71 -14.53 0.86
N GLN A 366 18.02 -14.50 -0.44
CA GLN A 366 19.38 -14.64 -0.98
C GLN A 366 20.26 -13.38 -0.83
N HIS A 367 19.68 -12.18 -0.88
CA HIS A 367 20.44 -10.92 -1.01
C HIS A 367 20.41 -10.01 0.21
N LEU A 368 19.47 -10.20 1.16
CA LEU A 368 19.37 -9.39 2.37
C LEU A 368 20.54 -9.68 3.32
N ALA A 369 21.24 -8.62 3.74
CA ALA A 369 22.36 -8.69 4.69
C ALA A 369 22.03 -8.07 6.07
N HIS A 370 20.87 -7.41 6.20
CA HIS A 370 20.57 -6.49 7.29
C HIS A 370 19.54 -7.04 8.28
N PRO A 371 19.78 -6.93 9.60
CA PRO A 371 18.75 -7.19 10.60
C PRO A 371 17.47 -6.41 10.29
N THR A 372 16.32 -7.06 10.37
CA THR A 372 15.05 -6.53 9.87
C THR A 372 13.92 -6.86 10.86
N LEU A 373 13.28 -5.84 11.41
CA LEU A 373 11.99 -5.99 12.09
C LEU A 373 10.89 -5.95 11.03
N LEU A 374 10.06 -7.01 10.97
CA LEU A 374 8.96 -7.12 10.02
C LEU A 374 7.63 -7.26 10.78
N LEU A 375 6.97 -6.13 11.01
CA LEU A 375 5.61 -6.04 11.53
C LEU A 375 4.63 -6.30 10.38
N HIS A 376 3.56 -7.07 10.63
CA HIS A 376 2.51 -7.25 9.64
C HIS A 376 1.14 -7.46 10.29
N ALA A 377 0.16 -6.68 9.84
CA ALA A 377 -1.26 -6.84 10.14
C ALA A 377 -1.78 -8.21 9.67
N MET A 378 -2.48 -8.95 10.53
CA MET A 378 -2.99 -10.28 10.15
C MET A 378 -4.33 -10.25 9.40
N ASP A 379 -5.11 -9.18 9.56
CA ASP A 379 -6.34 -8.94 8.78
C ASP A 379 -6.09 -8.04 7.57
N ASP A 380 -4.88 -8.09 7.01
CA ASP A 380 -4.47 -7.25 5.88
C ASP A 380 -5.15 -7.68 4.57
N ALA A 381 -6.18 -6.93 4.19
CA ALA A 381 -6.92 -7.08 2.93
C ALA A 381 -6.31 -6.28 1.75
N THR A 382 -5.07 -5.78 1.89
CA THR A 382 -4.34 -5.00 0.88
C THR A 382 -3.06 -5.72 0.47
N VAL A 383 -2.19 -6.03 1.43
CA VAL A 383 -0.93 -6.76 1.24
C VAL A 383 -0.99 -8.04 2.08
N PRO A 384 -1.15 -9.23 1.49
CA PRO A 384 -1.27 -10.45 2.27
C PRO A 384 -0.02 -10.73 3.14
N PRO A 385 -0.16 -11.18 4.41
CA PRO A 385 0.96 -11.50 5.29
C PRO A 385 1.66 -12.84 4.94
N GLY A 386 1.43 -13.39 3.75
CA GLY A 386 2.03 -14.63 3.27
C GLY A 386 3.50 -14.46 2.87
N PRO A 387 3.82 -13.62 1.86
CA PRO A 387 5.18 -13.29 1.48
C PRO A 387 6.09 -12.84 2.62
N SER A 388 5.57 -12.06 3.58
CA SER A 388 6.34 -11.61 4.76
C SER A 388 6.72 -12.76 5.69
N ARG A 389 5.79 -13.69 5.96
CA ARG A 389 6.10 -14.92 6.72
C ARG A 389 7.05 -15.84 5.96
N HIS A 390 6.93 -15.90 4.63
CA HIS A 390 7.87 -16.66 3.80
C HIS A 390 9.29 -16.10 3.89
N LEU A 391 9.48 -14.78 3.74
CA LEU A 391 10.79 -14.13 3.86
C LEU A 391 11.42 -14.40 5.24
N ALA A 392 10.63 -14.30 6.31
CA ALA A 392 11.10 -14.60 7.66
C ALA A 392 11.49 -16.08 7.85
N SER A 393 10.78 -17.01 7.20
CA SER A 393 11.14 -18.44 7.22
C SER A 393 12.40 -18.78 6.41
N LEU A 394 12.75 -17.95 5.41
CA LEU A 394 14.00 -18.08 4.66
C LEU A 394 15.21 -17.51 5.40
N ARG A 395 15.03 -16.42 6.16
CA ARG A 395 16.10 -15.72 6.89
C ARG A 395 15.75 -15.44 8.36
N PRO A 396 15.54 -16.49 9.18
CA PRO A 396 15.29 -16.34 10.62
C PRO A 396 16.50 -15.81 11.40
N ASP A 397 17.68 -15.75 10.77
CA ASP A 397 18.91 -15.14 11.25
C ASP A 397 18.90 -13.60 11.20
N LEU A 398 18.09 -13.00 10.32
CA LEU A 398 17.98 -11.54 10.17
C LEU A 398 16.56 -10.99 10.40
N VAL A 399 15.52 -11.73 10.03
CA VAL A 399 14.16 -11.21 9.87
C VAL A 399 13.29 -11.60 11.07
N ARG A 400 13.14 -10.67 12.01
CA ARG A 400 12.24 -10.79 13.15
C ARG A 400 10.80 -10.47 12.72
N PHE A 401 10.06 -11.49 12.32
CA PHE A 401 8.63 -11.35 12.01
C PHE A 401 7.79 -11.17 13.28
N VAL A 402 6.87 -10.21 13.25
CA VAL A 402 5.95 -9.88 14.34
C VAL A 402 4.52 -9.82 13.78
N PRO A 403 3.68 -10.84 14.00
CA PRO A 403 2.26 -10.78 13.66
C PRO A 403 1.52 -9.79 14.58
N VAL A 404 0.53 -9.12 14.01
CA VAL A 404 -0.37 -8.22 14.73
C VAL A 404 -1.83 -8.57 14.39
N ASP A 405 -2.41 -9.48 15.16
CA ASP A 405 -3.78 -9.93 15.02
C ASP A 405 -4.79 -8.80 15.29
N GLY A 406 -5.88 -8.72 14.51
CA GLY A 406 -6.88 -7.66 14.62
C GLY A 406 -6.50 -6.31 13.98
N ALA A 407 -5.23 -6.13 13.58
CA ALA A 407 -4.81 -4.99 12.77
C ALA A 407 -5.15 -5.20 11.29
N SER A 408 -5.53 -4.11 10.63
CA SER A 408 -5.63 -3.93 9.17
C SER A 408 -4.34 -3.29 8.62
N HIS A 409 -4.19 -3.27 7.29
CA HIS A 409 -3.03 -2.71 6.57
C HIS A 409 -2.49 -1.40 7.17
N THR A 410 -1.20 -1.39 7.50
CA THR A 410 -0.45 -0.27 8.09
C THR A 410 -1.12 0.42 9.28
N ARG A 411 -1.78 -0.35 10.15
CA ARG A 411 -2.49 0.12 11.36
C ARG A 411 -2.09 -0.67 12.61
N GLU A 412 -0.97 -1.38 12.55
CA GLU A 412 -0.34 -2.04 13.67
C GLU A 412 -0.14 -1.07 14.84
N TRP A 413 0.46 0.11 14.58
CA TRP A 413 0.59 1.17 15.58
C TRP A 413 -0.78 1.65 16.09
N ASN A 414 -1.77 1.79 15.20
CA ASN A 414 -3.09 2.26 15.59
C ASN A 414 -3.81 1.28 16.52
N LEU A 415 -3.59 -0.03 16.39
CA LEU A 415 -4.19 -1.02 17.26
C LEU A 415 -3.70 -0.89 18.71
N ASP A 416 -2.38 -0.78 18.88
CA ASP A 416 -1.70 -0.70 20.19
C ASP A 416 -0.36 0.08 20.05
N PRO A 417 -0.38 1.42 20.19
CA PRO A 417 0.81 2.25 20.06
C PRO A 417 1.93 1.85 21.02
N ALA A 418 1.59 1.56 22.27
CA ALA A 418 2.55 1.22 23.32
C ALA A 418 3.28 -0.09 23.01
N ARG A 419 2.58 -1.11 22.50
CA ARG A 419 3.18 -2.39 22.10
C ARG A 419 4.06 -2.24 20.86
N ILE A 420 3.60 -1.52 19.84
CA ILE A 420 4.38 -1.37 18.60
C ILE A 420 5.62 -0.51 18.83
N GLU A 421 5.50 0.62 19.51
CA GLU A 421 6.66 1.46 19.85
C GLU A 421 7.66 0.69 20.72
N ARG A 422 7.22 -0.10 21.71
CA ARG A 422 8.13 -0.95 22.52
C ARG A 422 8.85 -2.02 21.69
N ILE A 423 8.18 -2.59 20.68
CA ILE A 423 8.78 -3.60 19.79
C ILE A 423 9.82 -2.96 18.85
N VAL A 424 9.53 -1.78 18.30
CA VAL A 424 10.45 -0.98 17.48
C VAL A 424 11.63 -0.48 18.32
N ALA A 425 11.38 0.02 19.53
CA ALA A 425 12.40 0.50 20.45
C ALA A 425 13.39 -0.61 20.84
N ARG A 426 12.91 -1.78 21.30
CA ARG A 426 13.80 -2.91 21.63
C ARG A 426 14.64 -3.37 20.43
N HIS A 427 14.09 -3.27 19.21
CA HIS A 427 14.80 -3.61 17.98
C HIS A 427 15.90 -2.59 17.65
N LEU A 428 15.57 -1.30 17.61
CA LEU A 428 16.53 -0.23 17.32
C LEU A 428 17.62 -0.14 18.39
N VAL A 429 17.26 -0.17 19.68
CA VAL A 429 18.23 -0.16 20.79
C VAL A 429 19.20 -1.33 20.69
N GLY A 430 18.69 -2.56 20.49
CA GLY A 430 19.51 -3.76 20.39
C GLY A 430 20.41 -3.81 19.15
N THR A 431 19.93 -3.37 17.98
CA THR A 431 20.70 -3.43 16.72
C THR A 431 21.66 -2.24 16.56
N LEU A 432 21.36 -1.07 17.12
CA LEU A 432 22.21 0.12 17.05
C LEU A 432 23.18 0.24 18.24
N GLY A 433 22.95 -0.51 19.32
CA GLY A 433 23.76 -0.45 20.56
C GLY A 433 23.51 0.82 21.37
N LEU A 434 22.25 1.24 21.51
CA LEU A 434 21.89 2.47 22.23
C LEU A 434 21.88 2.25 23.75
N ASP A 435 22.40 3.20 24.51
CA ASP A 435 22.38 3.20 25.98
C ASP A 435 21.05 3.77 26.51
N VAL A 436 19.96 2.99 26.32
CA VAL A 436 18.57 3.32 26.66
C VAL A 436 17.84 2.07 27.18
N ASP A 437 17.32 2.11 28.41
CA ASP A 437 16.45 1.04 28.92
C ASP A 437 15.01 1.20 28.41
N VAL A 438 14.64 0.36 27.44
CA VAL A 438 13.33 0.39 26.78
C VAL A 438 12.17 0.05 27.71
N ASP A 439 12.42 -0.66 28.81
CA ASP A 439 11.36 -1.04 29.75
C ASP A 439 11.10 0.05 30.79
N THR A 440 11.93 1.10 30.83
CA THR A 440 11.67 2.37 31.55
C THR A 440 11.01 3.46 30.69
N LEU A 441 10.88 3.27 29.37
CA LEU A 441 10.24 4.26 28.50
C LEU A 441 8.73 4.33 28.75
N ASP A 442 8.23 5.54 28.97
CA ASP A 442 6.80 5.83 28.88
C ASP A 442 6.37 5.72 27.40
N LEU A 443 5.37 4.88 27.13
CA LEU A 443 5.03 4.45 25.78
C LEU A 443 3.51 4.32 25.60
N PRO A 444 2.92 4.92 24.55
CA PRO A 444 3.58 5.60 23.44
C PRO A 444 4.21 6.95 23.84
N VAL A 445 5.33 7.30 23.21
CA VAL A 445 6.11 8.53 23.50
C VAL A 445 5.27 9.80 23.29
N ARG A 446 4.24 9.72 22.45
CA ARG A 446 3.19 10.72 22.31
C ARG A 446 1.83 10.09 22.62
N ASP A 447 1.23 10.49 23.74
CA ASP A 447 -0.15 10.11 24.08
C ASP A 447 -1.11 10.41 22.89
N PRO A 448 -1.81 9.40 22.35
CA PRO A 448 -2.79 9.58 21.28
C PRO A 448 -3.92 10.53 21.62
N ALA A 449 -4.22 10.77 22.91
CA ALA A 449 -5.22 11.70 23.40
C ALA A 449 -4.69 13.13 23.63
N ALA A 450 -3.39 13.38 23.45
CA ALA A 450 -2.81 14.69 23.66
C ALA A 450 -3.37 15.75 22.68
N PRO A 451 -3.49 17.03 23.10
CA PRO A 451 -4.17 18.06 22.32
C PRO A 451 -3.48 18.33 20.96
N PRO A 452 -4.26 18.75 19.95
CA PRO A 452 -3.72 19.28 18.69
C PRO A 452 -2.85 20.52 18.96
N LEU A 453 -1.90 20.79 18.07
CA LEU A 453 -1.13 22.02 18.08
C LEU A 453 -1.69 23.03 17.06
N PRO A 454 -1.49 24.34 17.25
CA PRO A 454 -1.96 25.36 16.31
C PRO A 454 -1.45 25.11 14.89
N GLY A 455 -2.32 25.28 13.90
CA GLY A 455 -1.98 25.08 12.49
C GLY A 455 -1.87 23.61 12.05
N SER A 456 -2.29 22.64 12.87
CA SER A 456 -2.55 21.29 12.33
C SER A 456 -3.66 21.37 11.28
N THR A 457 -3.53 20.58 10.22
CA THR A 457 -4.55 20.44 9.18
C THR A 457 -4.78 18.97 8.94
N GLY A 458 -6.00 18.59 8.57
CA GLY A 458 -6.29 17.23 8.14
C GLY A 458 -5.79 16.91 6.73
N GLU A 459 -4.87 17.68 6.14
CA GLU A 459 -4.31 17.36 4.83
C GLU A 459 -3.33 16.17 4.89
N ARG A 460 -3.00 15.60 3.73
CA ARG A 460 -1.96 14.56 3.60
C ARG A 460 -0.78 15.15 2.84
N ILE A 461 0.19 15.65 3.61
CA ILE A 461 1.43 16.33 3.18
C ILE A 461 2.68 15.50 3.48
#